data_AF-A0A848LJ75-F1
#
_entry.id   AF-A0A848LJ75-F1
#
_cell.length_a   1.000
_cell.length_b   1.000
_cell.length_c   1.000
_cell.angle_alpha   90.00
_cell.angle_beta   90.00
_cell.angle_gamma   90.00
#
_symmetry.space_group_name_H-M   'P 1'
#
loop_
_entity.id
_entity.type
_entity.pdbx_description
1 polymer ?
#
loop_
_entity_poly.entity_id
_entity_poly.type
_entity_poly.pdbx_seq_one_letter_code
_entity_poly.pdbx_strand_id
1 'polypeptide(L)'
;MATRLGVVVLLLALLNACATPRVVRLDTGQGTPLEFRPSSSSKAVRVDAEAFEEALARLVLEVPLTLRAPQQGWWVRASHSGDATDARWQRLMHKSFGGLCEPGRRGDNCLSLRDVGPGLGEWDRLGVALGLSLEPLKESIARAVEETLAPQLFYTVIATGLITWVVLAANPEPVFTKAAAIVSAVLLIYLGVETFLEVVDASRELKQTTDRATTWIELERAGQRFAYRVGPEVARVFVLAVTVVVSHGMAGGAAWLASRLSMLPHFTEAAAVGASRVGLHLGNVGQVSAVAVEGSTVVISLPATAVAMAAQGLRGAAFRSWGSFSGLKSALGSAGPGKNWHHIVEQTPGNVARFGPHALHNTENVISLDEGLHTQVSAFYSRKNLRITGSRELTVRQWLSTQSYEAQRSFGLQSIENIKNGVW
;
A
#
# COMPACT_ATOMS: atom_id res chain seq x y z
N MET A 1 38.55 33.60 28.52
CA MET A 1 38.10 32.20 28.70
C MET A 1 36.56 32.08 28.76
N ALA A 2 35.85 33.01 29.40
CA ALA A 2 34.37 33.02 29.47
C ALA A 2 33.64 33.05 28.11
N THR A 3 34.20 33.74 27.10
CA THR A 3 33.61 33.83 25.75
C THR A 3 33.69 32.52 24.96
N ARG A 4 34.73 31.71 25.17
CA ARG A 4 34.86 30.40 24.50
C ARG A 4 33.91 29.36 25.10
N LEU A 5 33.68 29.41 26.41
CA LEU A 5 32.69 28.54 27.07
C LEU A 5 31.26 28.89 26.63
N GLY A 6 30.93 30.18 26.51
CA GLY A 6 29.62 30.62 26.04
C GLY A 6 29.29 30.16 24.62
N VAL A 7 30.28 30.22 23.71
CA VAL A 7 30.12 29.73 22.33
C VAL A 7 29.97 28.20 22.27
N VAL A 8 30.68 27.45 23.10
CA VAL A 8 30.56 25.99 23.17
C VAL A 8 29.22 25.56 23.76
N VAL A 9 28.72 26.25 24.79
CA VAL A 9 27.39 25.99 25.36
C VAL A 9 26.28 26.37 24.36
N LEU A 10 26.44 27.46 23.61
CA LEU A 10 25.49 27.85 22.56
C LEU A 10 25.49 26.85 21.39
N LEU A 11 26.68 26.37 20.97
CA LEU A 11 26.81 25.32 19.95
C LEU A 11 26.22 23.98 20.44
N LEU A 12 26.43 23.60 21.70
CA LEU A 12 25.81 22.41 22.28
C LEU A 12 24.29 22.55 22.44
N ALA A 13 23.80 23.76 22.71
CA ALA A 13 22.37 24.06 22.76
C ALA A 13 21.73 24.07 21.37
N LEU A 14 22.45 24.53 20.33
CA LEU A 14 22.02 24.49 18.93
C LEU A 14 22.13 23.08 18.32
N LEU A 15 23.10 22.27 18.75
CA LEU A 15 23.19 20.84 18.39
C LEU A 15 22.10 19.99 19.07
N ASN A 16 21.58 20.45 20.21
CA ASN A 16 20.40 19.91 20.88
C ASN A 16 19.12 20.69 20.57
N ALA A 17 19.13 21.59 19.58
CA ALA A 17 17.91 22.23 19.06
C ALA A 17 17.14 21.21 18.20
N CYS A 18 16.58 20.24 18.93
CA CYS A 18 15.37 19.49 18.68
C CYS A 18 15.04 19.19 17.22
N ALA A 19 15.63 18.12 16.69
CA ALA A 19 14.83 17.25 15.83
C ALA A 19 13.71 16.70 16.72
N THR A 20 12.52 17.32 16.68
CA THR A 20 11.34 16.78 17.34
C THR A 20 11.19 15.34 16.88
N PRO A 21 11.26 14.34 17.79
CA PRO A 21 11.19 12.94 17.37
C PRO A 21 9.85 12.74 16.66
N ARG A 22 9.91 12.25 15.42
CA ARG A 22 8.71 11.87 14.67
C ARG A 22 8.11 10.66 15.37
N VAL A 23 6.82 10.71 15.71
CA VAL A 23 6.15 9.64 16.48
C VAL A 23 4.96 9.15 15.70
N VAL A 24 4.77 7.82 15.66
CA VAL A 24 3.51 7.22 15.21
C VAL A 24 2.72 6.83 16.45
N ARG A 25 1.48 7.30 16.53
CA ARG A 25 0.55 6.96 17.60
C ARG A 25 -0.57 6.10 17.05
N LEU A 26 -0.75 4.90 17.60
CA LEU A 26 -1.90 4.07 17.29
C LEU A 26 -3.00 4.35 18.32
N ASP A 27 -4.11 4.92 17.84
CA ASP A 27 -5.29 5.21 18.63
C ASP A 27 -6.38 4.16 18.39
N THR A 28 -6.80 3.51 19.48
CA THR A 28 -7.83 2.47 19.52
C THR A 28 -9.20 2.99 19.92
N GLY A 29 -9.29 4.24 20.38
CA GLY A 29 -10.45 4.77 21.10
C GLY A 29 -10.70 4.10 22.47
N GLN A 30 -9.81 3.21 22.93
CA GLN A 30 -9.92 2.46 24.19
C GLN A 30 -8.53 2.24 24.81
N GLY A 31 -8.27 2.87 25.97
CA GLY A 31 -7.00 2.76 26.70
C GLY A 31 -5.95 3.79 26.26
N THR A 32 -4.71 3.64 26.73
CA THR A 32 -3.59 4.52 26.36
C THR A 32 -3.10 4.21 24.94
N PRO A 33 -3.00 5.20 24.04
CA PRO A 33 -2.47 4.99 22.69
C PRO A 33 -1.06 4.40 22.70
N LEU A 34 -0.74 3.52 21.73
CA LEU A 34 0.61 2.97 21.59
C LEU A 34 1.47 3.94 20.77
N GLU A 35 2.65 4.27 21.29
CA GLU A 35 3.59 5.17 20.62
C GLU A 35 4.78 4.40 20.06
N PHE A 36 5.02 4.58 18.77
CA PHE A 36 6.13 4.01 18.03
C PHE A 36 7.08 5.12 17.62
N ARG A 37 8.36 4.93 17.97
CA ARG A 37 9.45 5.81 17.52
C ARG A 37 10.20 5.09 16.39
N PRO A 38 10.20 5.63 15.17
CA PRO A 38 10.96 5.04 14.08
C PRO A 38 12.46 5.07 14.43
N SER A 39 13.16 3.98 14.16
CA SER A 39 14.61 3.94 14.29
C SER A 39 15.26 4.65 13.10
N SER A 40 16.27 5.48 13.34
CA SER A 40 16.93 6.33 12.34
C SER A 40 17.70 5.59 11.23
N SER A 41 17.68 4.26 11.22
CA SER A 41 18.60 3.41 10.43
C SER A 41 17.94 2.74 9.23
N SER A 42 16.63 2.85 9.03
CA SER A 42 15.92 1.90 8.16
C SER A 42 15.34 2.58 6.91
N LYS A 43 15.92 2.27 5.75
CA LYS A 43 15.60 2.84 4.43
C LYS A 43 14.19 2.45 3.94
N ALA A 44 13.53 3.35 3.20
CA ALA A 44 12.29 3.07 2.49
C ALA A 44 12.39 1.78 1.64
N VAL A 45 11.30 1.03 1.55
CA VAL A 45 11.21 -0.14 0.66
C VAL A 45 11.29 0.37 -0.77
N ARG A 46 12.29 -0.08 -1.52
CA ARG A 46 12.52 0.39 -2.89
C ARG A 46 11.58 -0.33 -3.85
N VAL A 47 11.05 0.41 -4.82
CA VAL A 47 10.16 -0.10 -5.86
C VAL A 47 10.68 0.44 -7.18
N ASP A 48 11.50 -0.36 -7.84
CA ASP A 48 12.04 -0.04 -9.16
C ASP A 48 10.93 -0.05 -10.24
N ALA A 49 11.31 0.37 -11.45
CA ALA A 49 10.37 0.49 -12.56
C ALA A 49 9.80 -0.85 -13.00
N GLU A 50 10.59 -1.92 -13.02
CA GLU A 50 10.17 -3.25 -13.49
C GLU A 50 9.15 -3.86 -12.52
N ALA A 51 9.46 -3.85 -11.22
CA ALA A 51 8.56 -4.34 -10.20
C ALA A 51 7.26 -3.51 -10.13
N PHE A 52 7.34 -2.21 -10.39
CA PHE A 52 6.17 -1.35 -10.51
C PHE A 52 5.30 -1.72 -11.71
N GLU A 53 5.89 -1.86 -12.90
CA GLU A 53 5.17 -2.21 -14.12
C GLU A 53 4.47 -3.57 -14.00
N GLU A 54 5.16 -4.58 -13.48
CA GLU A 54 4.62 -5.92 -13.26
C GLU A 54 3.44 -5.91 -12.26
N ALA A 55 3.63 -5.26 -11.11
CA ALA A 55 2.58 -5.18 -10.09
C ALA A 55 1.37 -4.39 -10.57
N LEU A 56 1.59 -3.29 -11.30
CA LEU A 56 0.53 -2.47 -11.85
C LEU A 56 -0.26 -3.22 -12.93
N ALA A 57 0.43 -3.93 -13.83
CA ALA A 57 -0.22 -4.76 -14.84
C ALA A 57 -1.10 -5.84 -14.20
N ARG A 58 -0.60 -6.55 -13.18
CA ARG A 58 -1.40 -7.53 -12.43
C ARG A 58 -2.62 -6.91 -11.75
N LEU A 59 -2.43 -5.77 -11.08
CA LEU A 59 -3.52 -5.06 -10.40
C LEU A 59 -4.62 -4.60 -11.37
N VAL A 60 -4.26 -4.28 -12.62
CA VAL A 60 -5.21 -3.79 -13.62
C VAL A 60 -5.87 -4.93 -14.40
N LEU A 61 -5.13 -6.00 -14.72
CA LEU A 61 -5.64 -7.13 -15.51
C LEU A 61 -6.47 -8.12 -14.69
N GLU A 62 -6.07 -8.42 -13.45
CA GLU A 62 -6.78 -9.38 -12.61
C GLU A 62 -8.03 -8.79 -11.94
N VAL A 63 -8.26 -7.49 -12.12
CA VAL A 63 -9.29 -6.72 -11.41
C VAL A 63 -9.89 -5.66 -12.31
N PRO A 64 -10.94 -6.00 -13.09
CA PRO A 64 -11.65 -4.96 -13.84
C PRO A 64 -12.18 -3.93 -12.84
N LEU A 65 -11.89 -2.65 -13.10
CA LEU A 65 -12.46 -1.52 -12.37
C LEU A 65 -13.99 -1.66 -12.39
N THR A 66 -14.58 -2.10 -11.28
CA THR A 66 -16.04 -2.21 -11.17
C THR A 66 -16.62 -0.84 -10.95
N LEU A 67 -16.71 -0.06 -12.02
CA LEU A 67 -17.53 1.15 -12.01
C LEU A 67 -18.98 0.68 -12.03
N ARG A 68 -19.74 0.97 -10.97
CA ARG A 68 -21.20 1.03 -11.12
C ARG A 68 -21.43 2.06 -12.22
N ALA A 69 -21.99 1.61 -13.35
CA ALA A 69 -22.64 2.53 -14.25
C ALA A 69 -23.55 3.41 -13.37
N PRO A 70 -23.48 4.76 -13.46
CA PRO A 70 -24.44 5.59 -12.76
C PRO A 70 -25.80 5.01 -13.09
N GLN A 71 -26.59 4.65 -12.07
CA GLN A 71 -27.88 4.01 -12.31
C GLN A 71 -28.57 4.84 -13.36
N GLN A 72 -28.77 4.25 -14.54
CA GLN A 72 -29.64 4.81 -15.56
C GLN A 72 -31.05 4.64 -14.99
N GLY A 73 -31.37 5.47 -13.99
CA GLY A 73 -32.73 5.82 -13.66
C GLY A 73 -33.34 6.28 -14.96
N TRP A 74 -34.42 5.61 -15.34
CA TRP A 74 -35.15 5.79 -16.57
C TRP A 74 -35.13 7.22 -17.08
N TRP A 75 -34.89 7.38 -18.38
CA TRP A 75 -35.17 8.56 -19.20
C TRP A 75 -35.94 9.69 -18.50
N VAL A 76 -35.23 10.51 -17.70
CA VAL A 76 -35.69 11.84 -17.36
C VAL A 76 -34.80 12.78 -18.15
N ARG A 77 -35.36 13.40 -19.19
CA ARG A 77 -34.82 14.63 -19.78
C ARG A 77 -34.95 15.76 -18.76
N ALA A 78 -34.13 15.69 -17.72
CA ALA A 78 -33.77 16.82 -16.90
C ALA A 78 -32.26 16.73 -16.82
N SER A 79 -31.58 17.72 -17.40
CA SER A 79 -30.17 17.95 -17.20
C SER A 79 -29.94 18.14 -15.71
N HIS A 80 -29.70 17.04 -14.99
CA HIS A 80 -29.08 17.13 -13.69
C HIS A 80 -27.66 17.58 -13.98
N SER A 81 -27.37 18.83 -13.65
CA SER A 81 -26.00 19.35 -13.59
C SER A 81 -25.28 18.57 -12.50
N GLY A 82 -24.78 17.38 -12.82
CA GLY A 82 -23.56 16.90 -12.18
C GLY A 82 -22.53 18.00 -12.44
N ASP A 83 -21.92 18.49 -11.36
CA ASP A 83 -21.16 19.74 -11.38
C ASP A 83 -20.16 19.71 -12.55
N ALA A 84 -20.36 20.60 -13.53
CA ALA A 84 -19.60 20.56 -14.79
C ALA A 84 -18.09 20.76 -14.56
N THR A 85 -17.74 21.25 -13.37
CA THR A 85 -16.41 21.38 -12.78
C THR A 85 -15.76 20.01 -12.51
N ASP A 86 -16.49 19.03 -11.97
CA ASP A 86 -15.96 17.71 -11.58
C ASP A 86 -15.47 16.89 -12.79
N ALA A 87 -16.19 16.96 -13.90
CA ALA A 87 -15.79 16.30 -15.14
C ALA A 87 -14.67 17.05 -15.89
N ARG A 88 -14.46 18.34 -15.61
CA ARG A 88 -13.48 19.17 -16.34
C ARG A 88 -12.06 18.88 -15.88
N TRP A 89 -11.79 18.92 -14.58
CA TRP A 89 -10.42 18.69 -14.07
C TRP A 89 -9.95 17.26 -14.36
N GLN A 90 -10.85 16.27 -14.31
CA GLN A 90 -10.54 14.87 -14.65
C GLN A 90 -10.03 14.74 -16.09
N ARG A 91 -10.70 15.41 -17.04
CA ARG A 91 -10.27 15.44 -18.45
C ARG A 91 -8.97 16.19 -18.64
N LEU A 92 -8.80 17.34 -17.97
CA LEU A 92 -7.57 18.11 -18.05
C LEU A 92 -6.39 17.34 -17.48
N MET A 93 -6.60 16.61 -16.38
CA MET A 93 -5.55 15.81 -15.79
C MET A 93 -5.18 14.62 -16.70
N HIS A 94 -6.18 13.94 -17.26
CA HIS A 94 -5.96 12.92 -18.29
C HIS A 94 -5.10 13.45 -19.44
N LYS A 95 -5.43 14.63 -19.97
CA LYS A 95 -4.64 15.28 -21.02
C LYS A 95 -3.22 15.63 -20.57
N SER A 96 -2.99 16.01 -19.31
CA SER A 96 -1.61 16.25 -18.82
C SER A 96 -0.76 15.01 -18.84
N PHE A 97 -1.34 13.80 -18.72
CA PHE A 97 -0.55 12.59 -18.91
C PHE A 97 0.05 12.51 -20.31
N GLY A 98 -0.62 12.95 -21.37
CA GLY A 98 0.01 12.99 -22.70
C GLY A 98 0.91 14.19 -22.93
N GLY A 99 1.11 15.06 -21.94
CA GLY A 99 1.94 16.25 -22.05
C GLY A 99 1.33 17.32 -22.96
N LEU A 100 2.17 18.15 -23.57
CA LEU A 100 1.73 19.23 -24.46
C LEU A 100 1.47 18.72 -25.88
N CYS A 101 0.37 19.18 -26.47
CA CYS A 101 0.13 18.95 -27.90
C CYS A 101 1.14 19.73 -28.75
N GLU A 102 1.59 19.12 -29.86
CA GLU A 102 2.38 19.81 -30.88
C GLU A 102 1.66 21.08 -31.39
N PRO A 103 2.39 22.15 -31.75
CA PRO A 103 1.79 23.39 -32.27
C PRO A 103 0.83 23.11 -33.44
N GLY A 104 -0.43 23.54 -33.31
CA GLY A 104 -1.47 23.36 -34.34
C GLY A 104 -2.21 22.01 -34.30
N ARG A 105 -1.77 21.04 -33.50
CA ARG A 105 -2.50 19.80 -33.25
C ARG A 105 -3.40 19.91 -32.03
N ARG A 106 -4.62 19.39 -32.16
CA ARG A 106 -5.49 19.04 -31.03
C ARG A 106 -5.51 17.52 -30.92
N GLY A 107 -5.33 17.01 -29.72
CA GLY A 107 -5.48 15.60 -29.41
C GLY A 107 -6.31 15.43 -28.15
N ASP A 108 -7.07 14.35 -28.08
CA ASP A 108 -7.87 14.02 -26.90
C ASP A 108 -7.00 13.58 -25.70
N ASN A 109 -5.72 13.29 -25.95
CA ASN A 109 -4.77 12.78 -24.97
C ASN A 109 -3.69 13.79 -24.56
N CYS A 110 -3.65 15.02 -25.09
CA CYS A 110 -2.63 16.02 -24.75
C CYS A 110 -3.26 17.37 -24.38
N LEU A 111 -2.54 18.18 -23.61
CA LEU A 111 -2.96 19.52 -23.22
C LEU A 111 -2.66 20.55 -24.30
N SER A 112 -3.68 21.34 -24.66
CA SER A 112 -3.53 22.49 -25.54
C SER A 112 -3.51 23.81 -24.76
N LEU A 113 -2.93 24.87 -25.34
CA LEU A 113 -2.91 26.22 -24.72
C LEU A 113 -4.32 26.79 -24.43
N ARG A 114 -5.36 26.31 -25.10
CA ARG A 114 -6.75 26.70 -24.81
C ARG A 114 -7.37 25.91 -23.66
N ASP A 115 -6.88 24.70 -23.40
CA ASP A 115 -7.29 23.90 -22.24
C ASP A 115 -6.83 24.58 -20.93
N VAL A 116 -5.68 25.25 -20.97
CA VAL A 116 -5.06 25.95 -19.83
C VAL A 116 -5.24 27.47 -19.97
N GLY A 117 -6.49 27.92 -19.85
CA GLY A 117 -6.86 29.34 -19.95
C GLY A 117 -7.12 30.04 -18.61
N PRO A 118 -7.37 31.36 -18.62
CA PRO A 118 -7.64 32.18 -17.42
C PRO A 118 -8.93 31.83 -16.65
N GLY A 119 -9.65 30.78 -17.04
CA GLY A 119 -10.84 30.26 -16.37
C GLY A 119 -10.65 28.90 -15.71
N LEU A 120 -9.42 28.47 -15.43
CA LEU A 120 -9.17 27.24 -14.67
C LEU A 120 -9.58 27.44 -13.21
N GLY A 121 -10.40 26.52 -12.70
CA GLY A 121 -10.69 26.45 -11.27
C GLY A 121 -9.47 26.07 -10.45
N GLU A 122 -9.58 26.21 -9.14
CA GLU A 122 -8.59 25.74 -8.17
C GLU A 122 -8.23 24.26 -8.39
N TRP A 123 -9.26 23.42 -8.53
CA TRP A 123 -9.15 21.98 -8.77
C TRP A 123 -8.52 21.64 -10.12
N ASP A 124 -8.84 22.41 -11.17
CA ASP A 124 -8.26 22.21 -12.49
C ASP A 124 -6.75 22.46 -12.47
N ARG A 125 -6.31 23.54 -11.81
CA ARG A 125 -4.89 23.93 -11.69
C ARG A 125 -4.09 22.88 -10.92
N LEU A 126 -4.61 22.43 -9.78
CA LEU A 126 -3.99 21.37 -9.00
C LEU A 126 -3.90 20.06 -9.79
N GLY A 127 -5.00 19.66 -10.43
CA GLY A 127 -5.06 18.43 -11.20
C GLY A 127 -4.03 18.43 -12.32
N VAL A 128 -4.00 19.49 -13.12
CA VAL A 128 -3.01 19.67 -14.20
C VAL A 128 -1.57 19.58 -13.68
N ALA A 129 -1.24 20.30 -12.60
CA ALA A 129 0.12 20.28 -12.05
C ALA A 129 0.50 18.89 -11.51
N LEU A 130 -0.45 18.17 -10.90
CA LEU A 130 -0.23 16.80 -10.46
C LEU A 130 -0.05 15.83 -11.63
N GLY A 131 -0.83 15.97 -12.70
CA GLY A 131 -0.67 15.17 -13.92
C GLY A 131 0.70 15.37 -14.57
N LEU A 132 1.16 16.62 -14.66
CA LEU A 132 2.51 16.94 -15.16
C LEU A 132 3.62 16.36 -14.26
N SER A 133 3.38 16.25 -12.95
CA SER A 133 4.35 15.68 -12.02
C SER A 133 4.59 14.17 -12.24
N LEU A 134 3.67 13.49 -12.94
CA LEU A 134 3.76 12.06 -13.24
C LEU A 134 4.49 11.76 -14.55
N GLU A 135 4.99 12.77 -15.27
CA GLU A 135 5.75 12.57 -16.52
C GLU A 135 6.86 11.51 -16.38
N PRO A 136 7.64 11.42 -15.29
CA PRO A 136 8.67 10.39 -15.14
C PRO A 136 8.14 8.94 -15.07
N LEU A 137 6.87 8.75 -14.72
CA LEU A 137 6.23 7.44 -14.59
C LEU A 137 5.35 7.09 -15.79
N LYS A 138 5.08 8.05 -16.68
CA LYS A 138 4.12 7.92 -17.78
C LYS A 138 4.39 6.72 -18.67
N GLU A 139 5.64 6.49 -19.06
CA GLU A 139 6.01 5.35 -19.92
C GLU A 139 5.76 4.02 -19.20
N SER A 140 6.16 3.91 -17.93
CA SER A 140 5.91 2.73 -17.11
C SER A 140 4.42 2.47 -16.90
N ILE A 141 3.64 3.50 -16.62
CA ILE A 141 2.18 3.38 -16.48
C ILE A 141 1.57 2.95 -17.81
N ALA A 142 1.98 3.55 -18.94
CA ALA A 142 1.48 3.23 -20.26
C ALA A 142 1.73 1.76 -20.65
N ARG A 143 2.94 1.26 -20.41
CA ARG A 143 3.28 -0.17 -20.61
C ARG A 143 2.42 -1.08 -19.74
N ALA A 144 2.26 -0.75 -18.46
CA ALA A 144 1.51 -1.58 -17.53
C ALA A 144 0.02 -1.69 -17.87
N VAL A 145 -0.56 -0.70 -18.55
CA VAL A 145 -1.99 -0.69 -18.89
C VAL A 145 -2.27 -0.99 -20.37
N GLU A 146 -1.25 -1.25 -21.18
CA GLU A 146 -1.36 -1.43 -22.63
C GLU A 146 -2.34 -2.57 -23.00
N GLU A 147 -2.31 -3.67 -22.25
CA GLU A 147 -3.17 -4.84 -22.49
C GLU A 147 -4.59 -4.71 -21.90
N THR A 148 -4.92 -3.55 -21.30
CA THR A 148 -6.22 -3.34 -20.65
C THR A 148 -7.29 -2.93 -21.66
N LEU A 149 -8.52 -3.44 -21.52
CA LEU A 149 -9.65 -3.14 -22.41
C LEU A 149 -10.08 -1.66 -22.43
N ALA A 150 -9.76 -0.88 -21.39
CA ALA A 150 -10.08 0.54 -21.30
C ALA A 150 -9.05 1.35 -20.48
N PRO A 151 -7.87 1.66 -21.04
CA PRO A 151 -6.80 2.38 -20.32
C PRO A 151 -7.25 3.75 -19.80
N GLN A 152 -8.15 4.42 -20.53
CA GLN A 152 -8.66 5.75 -20.15
C GLN A 152 -9.43 5.76 -18.83
N LEU A 153 -10.17 4.68 -18.54
CA LEU A 153 -10.89 4.56 -17.26
C LEU A 153 -9.90 4.39 -16.11
N PHE A 154 -8.80 3.68 -16.34
CA PHE A 154 -7.76 3.54 -15.35
C PHE A 154 -7.11 4.90 -15.01
N TYR A 155 -6.67 5.64 -16.03
CA TYR A 155 -6.07 6.97 -15.81
C TYR A 155 -6.98 7.89 -15.00
N THR A 156 -8.26 7.97 -15.35
CA THR A 156 -9.25 8.84 -14.67
C THR A 156 -9.57 8.42 -13.22
N VAL A 157 -9.51 7.13 -12.91
CA VAL A 157 -9.74 6.65 -11.54
C VAL A 157 -8.51 6.90 -10.66
N ILE A 158 -7.31 6.56 -11.14
CA ILE A 158 -6.05 6.81 -10.44
C ILE A 158 -5.84 8.31 -10.23
N ALA A 159 -6.08 9.09 -11.27
CA ALA A 159 -6.14 10.54 -11.23
C ALA A 159 -6.92 11.08 -10.05
N THR A 160 -8.15 10.61 -9.95
CA THR A 160 -9.10 11.05 -8.94
C THR A 160 -8.62 10.68 -7.56
N GLY A 161 -8.09 9.46 -7.38
CA GLY A 161 -7.52 9.02 -6.12
C GLY A 161 -6.31 9.86 -5.69
N LEU A 162 -5.37 10.14 -6.60
CA LEU A 162 -4.18 10.94 -6.33
C LEU A 162 -4.53 12.38 -5.96
N ILE A 163 -5.40 13.04 -6.74
CA ILE A 163 -5.83 14.42 -6.46
C ILE A 163 -6.57 14.48 -5.14
N THR A 164 -7.53 13.56 -4.91
CA THR A 164 -8.30 13.52 -3.66
C THR A 164 -7.37 13.39 -2.46
N TRP A 165 -6.35 12.54 -2.55
CA TRP A 165 -5.38 12.37 -1.47
C TRP A 165 -4.51 13.63 -1.26
N VAL A 166 -3.97 14.22 -2.33
CA VAL A 166 -3.14 15.44 -2.27
C VAL A 166 -3.90 16.61 -1.67
N VAL A 167 -5.19 16.73 -1.99
CA VAL A 167 -6.08 17.77 -1.44
C VAL A 167 -6.25 17.61 0.05
N LEU A 168 -6.50 16.37 0.52
CA LEU A 168 -6.60 16.09 1.94
C LEU A 168 -5.28 16.38 2.66
N ALA A 169 -4.15 16.02 2.05
CA ALA A 169 -2.80 16.26 2.57
C ALA A 169 -2.43 17.74 2.67
N ALA A 170 -2.98 18.60 1.81
CA ALA A 170 -2.66 20.02 1.78
C ALA A 170 -3.24 20.83 2.97
N ASN A 171 -4.14 20.26 3.76
CA ASN A 171 -4.73 20.91 4.95
C ASN A 171 -3.70 21.11 6.07
N PRO A 172 -3.79 22.17 6.90
CA PRO A 172 -2.85 22.45 8.00
C PRO A 172 -2.59 21.24 8.90
N GLU A 173 -3.65 20.56 9.32
CA GLU A 173 -3.62 19.29 10.06
C GLU A 173 -4.40 18.26 9.23
N PRO A 174 -3.75 17.56 8.29
CA PRO A 174 -4.46 16.71 7.36
C PRO A 174 -5.00 15.48 8.08
N VAL A 175 -6.30 15.23 7.88
CA VAL A 175 -6.99 14.04 8.35
C VAL A 175 -7.47 13.25 7.14
N PHE A 176 -6.87 12.08 6.96
CA PHE A 176 -7.24 11.12 5.94
C PHE A 176 -8.25 10.14 6.53
N THR A 177 -9.33 9.87 5.81
CA THR A 177 -10.37 8.92 6.23
C THR A 177 -10.66 7.91 5.11
N LYS A 178 -11.26 6.77 5.46
CA LYS A 178 -11.72 5.75 4.51
C LYS A 178 -10.57 5.33 3.56
N ALA A 179 -10.80 5.41 2.25
CA ALA A 179 -9.84 5.14 1.18
C ALA A 179 -8.51 5.90 1.37
N ALA A 180 -8.56 7.18 1.72
CA ALA A 180 -7.36 7.99 1.88
C ALA A 180 -6.54 7.57 3.12
N ALA A 181 -7.19 7.07 4.16
CA ALA A 181 -6.51 6.54 5.35
C ALA A 181 -5.75 5.25 5.01
N ILE A 182 -6.35 4.37 4.20
CA ILE A 182 -5.71 3.15 3.70
C ILE A 182 -4.48 3.51 2.85
N VAL A 183 -4.61 4.42 1.88
CA VAL A 183 -3.48 4.90 1.07
C VAL A 183 -2.36 5.44 1.97
N SER A 184 -2.71 6.27 2.96
CA SER A 184 -1.74 6.84 3.91
C SER A 184 -1.04 5.77 4.75
N ALA A 185 -1.77 4.77 5.22
CA ALA A 185 -1.21 3.64 5.97
C ALA A 185 -0.24 2.79 5.12
N VAL A 186 -0.57 2.54 3.85
CA VAL A 186 0.35 1.86 2.91
C VAL A 186 1.61 2.69 2.69
N LEU A 187 1.48 4.00 2.46
CA LEU A 187 2.62 4.90 2.30
C LEU A 187 3.51 4.93 3.55
N LEU A 188 2.93 4.99 4.74
CA LEU A 188 3.68 4.92 6.00
C LEU A 188 4.47 3.63 6.13
N ILE A 189 3.90 2.49 5.73
CA ILE A 189 4.55 1.19 5.80
C ILE A 189 5.71 1.07 4.80
N TYR A 190 5.49 1.48 3.55
CA TYR A 190 6.48 1.36 2.48
C TYR A 190 7.60 2.41 2.59
N LEU A 191 7.22 3.66 2.81
CA LEU A 191 8.12 4.81 2.76
C LEU A 191 8.74 5.12 4.12
N GLY A 192 8.00 4.84 5.20
CA GLY A 192 8.32 5.33 6.54
C GLY A 192 7.73 6.71 6.82
N VAL A 193 7.75 7.09 8.10
CA VAL A 193 7.13 8.32 8.61
C VAL A 193 7.79 9.57 8.02
N GLU A 194 9.10 9.54 7.84
CA GLU A 194 9.88 10.68 7.37
C GLU A 194 9.50 11.10 5.96
N THR A 195 9.62 10.15 5.03
CA THR A 195 9.26 10.35 3.63
C THR A 195 7.75 10.59 3.47
N PHE A 196 6.90 9.97 4.30
CA PHE A 196 5.47 10.26 4.30
C PHE A 196 5.18 11.74 4.63
N LEU A 197 5.80 12.28 5.69
CA LEU A 197 5.64 13.69 6.05
C LEU A 197 6.19 14.62 4.97
N GLU A 198 7.30 14.24 4.32
CA GLU A 198 7.83 14.99 3.18
C GLU A 198 6.87 15.04 1.99
N VAL A 199 6.12 13.96 1.72
CA VAL A 199 5.07 13.93 0.70
C VAL A 199 3.88 14.81 1.10
N VAL A 200 3.49 14.79 2.37
CA VAL A 200 2.43 15.69 2.90
C VAL A 200 2.83 17.16 2.75
N ASP A 201 4.06 17.51 3.11
CA ASP A 201 4.59 18.87 2.96
C ASP A 201 4.71 19.27 1.48
N ALA A 202 5.18 18.38 0.62
CA ALA A 202 5.22 18.60 -0.83
C ALA A 202 3.81 18.84 -1.40
N SER A 203 2.80 18.12 -0.91
CA SER A 203 1.41 18.28 -1.34
C SER A 203 0.84 19.64 -0.94
N ARG A 204 1.15 20.10 0.28
CA ARG A 204 0.80 21.45 0.75
C ARG A 204 1.45 22.53 -0.12
N GLU A 205 2.73 22.39 -0.44
CA GLU A 205 3.46 23.33 -1.30
C GLU A 205 2.86 23.36 -2.73
N LEU A 206 2.58 22.18 -3.29
CA LEU A 206 1.92 22.06 -4.60
C LEU A 206 0.57 22.78 -4.61
N LYS A 207 -0.27 22.57 -3.60
CA LYS A 207 -1.56 23.25 -3.48
C LYS A 207 -1.40 24.77 -3.41
N GLN A 208 -0.55 25.27 -2.51
CA GLN A 208 -0.33 26.71 -2.35
C GLN A 208 0.22 27.39 -3.61
N THR A 209 1.08 26.69 -4.36
CA THR A 209 1.67 27.23 -5.60
C THR A 209 0.67 27.21 -6.76
N THR A 210 -0.15 26.16 -6.87
CA THR A 210 -1.20 26.05 -7.89
C THR A 210 -2.36 27.02 -7.65
N ASP A 211 -2.70 27.32 -6.39
CA ASP A 211 -3.72 28.31 -6.03
C ASP A 211 -3.37 29.73 -6.48
N ARG A 212 -2.08 30.05 -6.48
CA ARG A 212 -1.54 31.36 -6.88
C ARG A 212 -1.15 31.42 -8.35
N ALA A 213 -1.04 30.27 -9.02
CA ALA A 213 -0.62 30.21 -10.42
C ALA A 213 -1.66 30.85 -11.32
N THR A 214 -1.21 31.78 -12.15
CA THR A 214 -2.00 32.47 -13.17
C THR A 214 -1.58 32.09 -14.59
N THR A 215 -0.42 31.44 -14.73
CA THR A 215 0.13 31.03 -16.02
C THR A 215 0.41 29.53 -16.07
N TRP A 216 0.45 28.99 -17.28
CA TRP A 216 0.84 27.59 -17.52
C TRP A 216 2.23 27.26 -16.97
N ILE A 217 3.20 28.14 -17.23
CA ILE A 217 4.60 27.92 -16.84
C ILE A 217 4.71 27.80 -15.31
N GLU A 218 3.88 28.51 -14.55
CA GLU A 218 3.82 28.38 -13.09
C GLU A 218 3.27 27.01 -12.66
N LEU A 219 2.24 26.49 -13.33
CA LEU A 219 1.67 25.16 -13.07
C LEU A 219 2.67 24.05 -13.38
N GLU A 220 3.34 24.14 -14.53
CA GLU A 220 4.37 23.18 -14.94
C GLU A 220 5.54 23.16 -13.94
N ARG A 221 6.04 24.34 -13.56
CA ARG A 221 7.08 24.44 -12.52
C ARG A 221 6.62 23.92 -11.16
N ALA A 222 5.35 24.12 -10.79
CA ALA A 222 4.80 23.58 -9.55
C ALA A 222 4.77 22.04 -9.59
N GLY A 223 4.30 21.44 -10.68
CA GLY A 223 4.31 20.00 -10.89
C GLY A 223 5.73 19.41 -10.89
N GLN A 224 6.68 20.06 -11.56
CA GLN A 224 8.09 19.63 -11.58
C GLN A 224 8.74 19.69 -10.20
N ARG A 225 8.49 20.75 -9.41
CA ARG A 225 9.00 20.84 -8.03
C ARG A 225 8.43 19.73 -7.15
N PHE A 226 7.14 19.45 -7.27
CA PHE A 226 6.50 18.33 -6.57
C PHE A 226 7.15 16.99 -6.97
N ALA A 227 7.28 16.73 -8.27
CA ALA A 227 7.92 15.52 -8.79
C ALA A 227 9.36 15.35 -8.29
N TYR A 228 10.15 16.42 -8.26
CA TYR A 228 11.53 16.39 -7.77
C TYR A 228 11.61 16.07 -6.27
N ARG A 229 10.70 16.66 -5.46
CA ARG A 229 10.67 16.45 -4.01
C ARG A 229 10.15 15.07 -3.62
N VAL A 230 9.16 14.55 -4.34
CA VAL A 230 8.59 13.21 -4.11
C VAL A 230 9.52 12.13 -4.66
N GLY A 231 10.01 12.30 -5.88
CA GLY A 231 10.87 11.33 -6.55
C GLY A 231 10.12 10.11 -7.12
N PRO A 232 10.71 9.40 -8.09
CA PRO A 232 10.02 8.35 -8.84
C PRO A 232 9.67 7.12 -7.99
N GLU A 233 10.54 6.72 -7.05
CA GLU A 233 10.30 5.56 -6.17
C GLU A 233 9.04 5.77 -5.30
N VAL A 234 8.92 6.96 -4.70
CA VAL A 234 7.76 7.32 -3.87
C VAL A 234 6.51 7.43 -4.72
N ALA A 235 6.61 8.03 -5.90
CA ALA A 235 5.50 8.14 -6.83
C ALA A 235 4.96 6.77 -7.25
N ARG A 236 5.82 5.77 -7.47
CA ARG A 236 5.40 4.40 -7.81
C ARG A 236 4.61 3.76 -6.68
N VAL A 237 5.11 3.86 -5.44
CA VAL A 237 4.38 3.37 -4.26
C VAL A 237 3.02 4.08 -4.13
N PHE A 238 2.99 5.39 -4.37
CA PHE A 238 1.75 6.17 -4.29
C PHE A 238 0.72 5.77 -5.34
N VAL A 239 1.13 5.62 -6.61
CA VAL A 239 0.28 5.13 -7.69
C VAL A 239 -0.24 3.72 -7.39
N LEU A 240 0.61 2.81 -6.92
CA LEU A 240 0.22 1.45 -6.54
C LEU A 240 -0.77 1.45 -5.36
N ALA A 241 -0.51 2.23 -4.31
CA ALA A 241 -1.39 2.35 -3.16
C ALA A 241 -2.78 2.86 -3.56
N VAL A 242 -2.84 3.90 -4.41
CA VAL A 242 -4.11 4.40 -4.96
C VAL A 242 -4.79 3.32 -5.79
N THR A 243 -4.07 2.64 -6.68
CA THR A 243 -4.60 1.56 -7.53
C THR A 243 -5.27 0.45 -6.72
N VAL A 244 -4.62 0.02 -5.64
CA VAL A 244 -5.14 -1.00 -4.74
C VAL A 244 -6.47 -0.58 -4.11
N VAL A 245 -6.61 0.70 -3.73
CA VAL A 245 -7.82 1.18 -3.05
C VAL A 245 -8.97 1.44 -4.03
N VAL A 246 -8.69 1.95 -5.22
CA VAL A 246 -9.74 2.38 -6.16
C VAL A 246 -10.29 1.25 -7.03
N SER A 247 -9.61 0.12 -7.15
CA SER A 247 -9.95 -0.97 -8.09
C SER A 247 -11.30 -1.69 -7.84
N HIS A 248 -11.99 -1.46 -6.72
CA HIS A 248 -13.34 -2.02 -6.46
C HIS A 248 -14.38 -1.02 -5.95
N GLY A 249 -14.02 0.26 -5.81
CA GLY A 249 -14.83 1.21 -5.06
C GLY A 249 -15.03 0.81 -3.58
N MET A 250 -15.93 1.51 -2.88
CA MET A 250 -16.11 1.39 -1.42
C MET A 250 -16.72 0.06 -0.92
N ALA A 251 -16.90 -0.94 -1.79
CA ALA A 251 -17.56 -2.21 -1.47
C ALA A 251 -16.61 -3.37 -1.17
N GLY A 252 -15.30 -3.21 -1.40
CA GLY A 252 -14.30 -4.23 -1.08
C GLY A 252 -14.10 -4.36 0.43
N GLY A 253 -14.35 -5.56 0.98
CA GLY A 253 -14.05 -5.86 2.39
C GLY A 253 -12.56 -6.01 2.66
N ALA A 254 -12.17 -6.07 3.94
CA ALA A 254 -10.76 -6.16 4.36
C ALA A 254 -10.00 -7.36 3.74
N ALA A 255 -10.67 -8.50 3.53
CA ALA A 255 -10.07 -9.68 2.90
C ALA A 255 -9.67 -9.44 1.43
N TRP A 256 -10.50 -8.69 0.69
CA TRP A 256 -10.19 -8.30 -0.70
C TRP A 256 -9.00 -7.34 -0.73
N LEU A 257 -8.98 -6.36 0.16
CA LEU A 257 -7.86 -5.42 0.24
C LEU A 257 -6.56 -6.15 0.59
N ALA A 258 -6.60 -7.13 1.51
CA ALA A 258 -5.44 -7.94 1.87
C ALA A 258 -4.90 -8.72 0.66
N SER A 259 -5.77 -9.32 -0.18
CA SER A 259 -5.31 -10.01 -1.39
C SER A 259 -4.73 -9.07 -2.45
N ARG A 260 -5.16 -7.79 -2.48
CA ARG A 260 -4.57 -6.78 -3.37
C ARG A 260 -3.24 -6.27 -2.87
N LEU A 261 -3.13 -6.02 -1.57
CA LEU A 261 -1.87 -5.62 -0.94
C LEU A 261 -0.78 -6.68 -1.14
N SER A 262 -1.12 -7.97 -1.13
CA SER A 262 -0.15 -9.05 -1.40
C SER A 262 0.43 -9.06 -2.82
N MET A 263 -0.16 -8.33 -3.77
CA MET A 263 0.40 -8.15 -5.12
C MET A 263 1.39 -6.99 -5.21
N LEU A 264 1.51 -6.17 -4.17
CA LEU A 264 2.47 -5.07 -4.17
C LEU A 264 3.91 -5.61 -4.15
N PRO A 265 4.86 -4.93 -4.83
CA PRO A 265 6.26 -5.30 -4.81
C PRO A 265 6.78 -5.37 -3.38
N HIS A 266 7.66 -6.33 -3.11
CA HIS A 266 8.33 -6.50 -1.82
C HIS A 266 7.35 -6.55 -0.62
N PHE A 267 6.14 -7.08 -0.82
CA PHE A 267 5.08 -7.13 0.20
C PHE A 267 5.55 -7.72 1.55
N THR A 268 6.31 -8.81 1.53
CA THR A 268 6.81 -9.48 2.74
C THR A 268 7.82 -8.62 3.50
N GLU A 269 8.73 -7.97 2.78
CA GLU A 269 9.66 -7.00 3.36
C GLU A 269 8.91 -5.82 3.95
N ALA A 270 7.99 -5.21 3.20
CA ALA A 270 7.17 -4.09 3.65
C ALA A 270 6.31 -4.47 4.88
N ALA A 271 5.76 -5.68 4.93
CA ALA A 271 4.99 -6.16 6.07
C ALA A 271 5.85 -6.31 7.34
N ALA A 272 7.05 -6.91 7.23
CA ALA A 272 7.98 -7.07 8.34
C ALA A 272 8.50 -5.71 8.85
N VAL A 273 8.79 -4.82 7.91
CA VAL A 273 9.31 -3.48 8.16
C VAL A 273 8.24 -2.56 8.75
N GLY A 274 7.03 -2.56 8.21
CA GLY A 274 5.90 -1.74 8.69
C GLY A 274 5.49 -2.07 10.12
N ALA A 275 5.47 -3.36 10.46
CA ALA A 275 5.15 -3.82 11.81
C ALA A 275 6.16 -3.30 12.85
N SER A 276 7.44 -3.25 12.50
CA SER A 276 8.50 -2.78 13.41
C SER A 276 8.64 -1.25 13.43
N ARG A 277 8.33 -0.53 12.33
CA ARG A 277 8.47 0.93 12.22
C ARG A 277 7.24 1.72 12.66
N VAL A 278 6.07 1.25 12.24
CA VAL A 278 4.78 1.97 12.37
C VAL A 278 3.88 1.27 13.39
N GLY A 279 4.23 0.05 13.80
CA GLY A 279 3.36 -0.77 14.65
C GLY A 279 2.13 -1.28 13.92
N LEU A 280 2.12 -1.24 12.58
CA LEU A 280 0.97 -1.61 11.77
C LEU A 280 1.36 -2.75 10.82
N HIS A 281 0.65 -3.88 10.93
CA HIS A 281 0.78 -4.97 9.98
C HIS A 281 0.02 -4.65 8.69
N LEU A 282 0.67 -4.88 7.54
CA LEU A 282 0.10 -4.59 6.22
C LEU A 282 -1.24 -5.34 5.98
N GLY A 283 -1.38 -6.55 6.52
CA GLY A 283 -2.64 -7.32 6.47
C GLY A 283 -3.82 -6.71 7.24
N ASN A 284 -3.56 -5.80 8.19
CA ASN A 284 -4.60 -5.15 8.99
C ASN A 284 -4.94 -3.73 8.49
N VAL A 285 -4.28 -3.26 7.42
CA VAL A 285 -4.45 -1.90 6.90
C VAL A 285 -5.90 -1.60 6.50
N GLY A 286 -6.67 -2.62 6.08
CA GLY A 286 -8.10 -2.47 5.80
C GLY A 286 -8.98 -2.13 6.99
N GLN A 287 -8.44 -2.20 8.21
CA GLN A 287 -9.14 -1.84 9.44
C GLN A 287 -8.80 -0.41 9.90
N VAL A 288 -7.91 0.30 9.21
CA VAL A 288 -7.58 1.70 9.52
C VAL A 288 -8.75 2.59 9.13
N SER A 289 -9.30 3.30 10.11
CA SER A 289 -10.43 4.21 9.90
C SER A 289 -9.99 5.63 9.55
N ALA A 290 -8.89 6.08 10.15
CA ALA A 290 -8.33 7.40 9.92
C ALA A 290 -6.81 7.44 10.10
N VAL A 291 -6.15 8.38 9.41
CA VAL A 291 -4.76 8.78 9.65
C VAL A 291 -4.75 10.29 9.76
N ALA A 292 -4.23 10.86 10.84
CA ALA A 292 -4.10 12.29 11.04
C ALA A 292 -2.64 12.67 11.22
N VAL A 293 -2.27 13.88 10.79
CA VAL A 293 -0.93 14.44 11.01
C VAL A 293 -1.04 15.70 11.84
N GLU A 294 -0.36 15.70 12.99
CA GLU A 294 -0.26 16.82 13.91
C GLU A 294 1.23 17.14 14.13
N GLY A 295 1.73 18.17 13.43
CA GLY A 295 3.15 18.50 13.42
C GLY A 295 4.00 17.33 12.91
N SER A 296 4.86 16.79 13.78
CA SER A 296 5.71 15.62 13.49
C SER A 296 5.10 14.28 13.92
N THR A 297 3.86 14.30 14.42
CA THR A 297 3.18 13.11 14.93
C THR A 297 2.15 12.63 13.92
N VAL A 298 2.18 11.34 13.64
CA VAL A 298 1.17 10.67 12.82
C VAL A 298 0.29 9.83 13.71
N VAL A 299 -1.01 10.14 13.78
CA VAL A 299 -2.00 9.38 14.53
C VAL A 299 -2.74 8.45 13.58
N ILE A 300 -2.73 7.16 13.85
CA ILE A 300 -3.46 6.15 13.09
C ILE A 300 -4.60 5.63 13.97
N SER A 301 -5.83 5.79 13.52
CA SER A 301 -7.02 5.29 14.21
C SER A 301 -7.43 3.93 13.63
N LEU A 302 -7.57 2.92 14.50
CA LEU A 302 -7.98 1.57 14.12
C LEU A 302 -8.67 0.85 15.30
N PRO A 303 -9.51 -0.17 15.06
CA PRO A 303 -10.16 -0.91 16.13
C PRO A 303 -9.17 -1.50 17.14
N ALA A 304 -9.58 -1.54 18.42
CA ALA A 304 -8.76 -2.10 19.51
C ALA A 304 -8.26 -3.53 19.24
N THR A 305 -9.02 -4.33 18.49
CA THR A 305 -8.64 -5.69 18.06
C THR A 305 -7.44 -5.69 17.10
N ALA A 306 -7.38 -4.78 16.13
CA ALA A 306 -6.24 -4.65 15.22
C ALA A 306 -4.96 -4.20 15.96
N VAL A 307 -5.11 -3.31 16.94
CA VAL A 307 -3.98 -2.87 17.78
C VAL A 307 -3.55 -3.97 18.74
N ALA A 308 -4.48 -4.74 19.32
CA ALA A 308 -4.15 -5.90 20.13
C ALA A 308 -3.37 -6.95 19.31
N MET A 309 -3.73 -7.16 18.05
CA MET A 309 -2.99 -8.03 17.12
C MET A 309 -1.60 -7.46 16.76
N ALA A 310 -1.46 -6.14 16.60
CA ALA A 310 -0.16 -5.51 16.38
C ALA A 310 0.74 -5.51 17.62
N ALA A 311 0.16 -5.27 18.80
CA ALA A 311 0.82 -5.41 20.10
C ALA A 311 1.17 -6.88 20.41
N GLN A 312 0.34 -7.82 19.96
CA GLN A 312 0.65 -9.25 19.95
C GLN A 312 1.67 -9.62 18.89
N GLY A 313 1.82 -8.87 17.79
CA GLY A 313 2.95 -8.98 16.86
C GLY A 313 4.26 -8.46 17.47
N LEU A 314 4.20 -7.46 18.36
CA LEU A 314 5.33 -7.03 19.18
C LEU A 314 5.66 -8.01 20.32
N ARG A 315 4.66 -8.70 20.87
CA ARG A 315 4.85 -9.77 21.88
C ARG A 315 5.01 -11.17 21.26
N GLY A 316 4.79 -11.30 19.97
CA GLY A 316 4.77 -12.51 19.18
C GLY A 316 5.85 -12.40 18.13
N ALA A 317 7.08 -12.67 18.59
CA ALA A 317 8.24 -12.95 17.76
C ALA A 317 8.30 -12.17 16.43
N ALA A 318 8.92 -10.98 16.45
CA ALA A 318 9.45 -10.30 15.26
C ALA A 318 9.89 -11.31 14.20
N PHE A 319 9.57 -11.06 12.92
CA PHE A 319 9.92 -11.95 11.82
C PHE A 319 11.36 -12.44 11.98
N ARG A 320 11.48 -13.73 12.27
CA ARG A 320 12.75 -14.42 12.47
C ARG A 320 12.74 -15.66 11.61
N SER A 321 13.84 -15.90 10.94
CA SER A 321 14.08 -17.12 10.16
C SER A 321 15.29 -17.86 10.70
N TRP A 322 15.31 -19.17 10.53
CA TRP A 322 16.36 -20.06 11.01
C TRP A 322 16.84 -20.98 9.89
N GLY A 323 18.11 -21.38 9.96
CA GLY A 323 18.68 -22.37 9.02
C GLY A 323 18.17 -23.80 9.26
N SER A 324 17.39 -24.04 10.32
CA SER A 324 16.87 -25.37 10.67
C SER A 324 15.59 -25.30 11.51
N PHE A 325 14.77 -26.36 11.43
CA PHE A 325 13.59 -26.50 12.28
C PHE A 325 13.94 -26.64 13.76
N SER A 326 15.09 -27.23 14.11
CA SER A 326 15.56 -27.27 15.49
C SER A 326 15.88 -25.88 16.03
N GLY A 327 16.47 -25.00 15.21
CA GLY A 327 16.72 -23.59 15.56
C GLY A 327 15.42 -22.84 15.82
N LEU A 328 14.42 -23.02 14.96
CA LEU A 328 13.08 -22.45 15.15
C LEU A 328 12.42 -22.94 16.44
N LYS A 329 12.43 -24.25 16.70
CA LYS A 329 11.85 -24.82 17.93
C LYS A 329 12.56 -24.36 19.20
N SER A 330 13.89 -24.26 19.15
CA SER A 330 14.68 -23.73 20.29
C SER A 330 14.30 -22.28 20.60
N ALA A 331 14.14 -21.46 19.56
CA ALA A 331 13.82 -20.04 19.72
C ALA A 331 12.36 -19.75 20.07
N LEU A 332 11.41 -20.58 19.61
CA LEU A 332 9.98 -20.42 19.90
C LEU A 332 9.51 -21.20 21.13
N GLY A 333 10.28 -22.18 21.59
CA GLY A 333 9.86 -23.10 22.65
C GLY A 333 8.74 -24.05 22.20
N SER A 334 8.10 -24.70 23.17
CA SER A 334 6.95 -25.57 22.90
C SER A 334 5.77 -24.77 22.34
N ALA A 335 4.99 -25.35 21.43
CA ALA A 335 3.78 -24.72 20.87
C ALA A 335 2.63 -24.53 21.87
N GLY A 336 2.79 -25.03 23.10
CA GLY A 336 1.81 -25.05 24.17
C GLY A 336 1.37 -26.47 24.55
N PRO A 337 0.73 -26.67 25.71
CA PRO A 337 0.21 -27.98 26.11
C PRO A 337 -0.78 -28.53 25.08
N GLY A 338 -0.57 -29.76 24.60
CA GLY A 338 -1.44 -30.42 23.62
C GLY A 338 -1.39 -29.84 22.20
N LYS A 339 -0.37 -29.02 21.89
CA LYS A 339 -0.22 -28.35 20.59
C LYS A 339 1.11 -28.66 19.92
N ASN A 340 1.12 -28.60 18.59
CA ASN A 340 2.29 -28.78 17.75
C ASN A 340 2.51 -27.57 16.84
N TRP A 341 3.77 -27.23 16.60
CA TRP A 341 4.13 -26.29 15.53
C TRP A 341 3.89 -26.96 14.18
N HIS A 342 3.00 -26.38 13.40
CA HIS A 342 2.69 -26.81 12.03
C HIS A 342 3.32 -25.85 11.03
N HIS A 343 4.02 -26.36 10.02
CA HIS A 343 4.46 -25.54 8.90
C HIS A 343 3.33 -25.39 7.88
N ILE A 344 2.96 -24.15 7.56
CA ILE A 344 1.91 -23.83 6.59
C ILE A 344 2.32 -24.31 5.18
N VAL A 345 3.56 -24.01 4.78
CA VAL A 345 4.25 -24.67 3.66
C VAL A 345 5.09 -25.82 4.23
N GLU A 346 4.74 -27.05 3.90
CA GLU A 346 5.35 -28.25 4.49
C GLU A 346 6.88 -28.31 4.28
N GLN A 347 7.59 -28.73 5.32
CA GLN A 347 9.03 -29.01 5.28
C GLN A 347 9.33 -30.34 4.57
N THR A 348 8.95 -30.49 3.31
CA THR A 348 9.32 -31.67 2.50
C THR A 348 10.74 -31.52 1.95
N PRO A 349 11.47 -32.61 1.67
CA PRO A 349 12.79 -32.52 1.03
C PRO A 349 12.78 -31.71 -0.27
N GLY A 350 11.71 -31.85 -1.07
CA GLY A 350 11.51 -31.06 -2.29
C GLY A 350 11.35 -29.57 -2.01
N ASN A 351 10.55 -29.19 -1.02
CA ASN A 351 10.38 -27.79 -0.63
C ASN A 351 11.65 -27.20 0.00
N VAL A 352 12.40 -27.98 0.78
CA VAL A 352 13.69 -27.55 1.34
C VAL A 352 14.69 -27.26 0.21
N ALA A 353 14.75 -28.10 -0.82
CA ALA A 353 15.61 -27.88 -1.98
C ALA A 353 15.16 -26.68 -2.83
N ARG A 354 13.85 -26.46 -2.99
CA ARG A 354 13.29 -25.39 -3.83
C ARG A 354 13.29 -24.01 -3.17
N PHE A 355 12.95 -23.93 -1.89
CA PHE A 355 12.72 -22.65 -1.19
C PHE A 355 13.80 -22.32 -0.16
N GLY A 356 14.57 -23.31 0.26
CA GLY A 356 15.60 -23.15 1.28
C GLY A 356 15.05 -23.13 2.71
N PRO A 357 15.92 -23.33 3.71
CA PRO A 357 15.52 -23.48 5.10
C PRO A 357 14.94 -22.21 5.71
N HIS A 358 15.44 -21.02 5.34
CA HIS A 358 14.96 -19.75 5.92
C HIS A 358 13.53 -19.38 5.45
N ALA A 359 13.14 -19.79 4.23
CA ALA A 359 11.78 -19.61 3.75
C ALA A 359 10.79 -20.55 4.46
N LEU A 360 11.23 -21.73 4.89
CA LEU A 360 10.38 -22.69 5.58
C LEU A 360 10.36 -22.50 7.10
N HIS A 361 11.48 -22.14 7.70
CA HIS A 361 11.66 -22.01 9.14
C HIS A 361 11.64 -20.55 9.55
N ASN A 362 10.46 -19.95 9.53
CA ASN A 362 10.26 -18.61 10.05
C ASN A 362 8.92 -18.49 10.78
N THR A 363 8.76 -17.40 11.53
CA THR A 363 7.58 -17.12 12.36
C THR A 363 6.29 -16.92 11.55
N GLU A 364 6.36 -16.70 10.23
CA GLU A 364 5.20 -16.49 9.36
C GLU A 364 4.75 -17.76 8.61
N ASN A 365 5.60 -18.78 8.57
CA ASN A 365 5.32 -20.08 7.97
C ASN A 365 5.02 -21.16 9.02
N VAL A 366 4.92 -20.80 10.31
CA VAL A 366 4.54 -21.73 11.38
C VAL A 366 3.33 -21.24 12.17
N ILE A 367 2.46 -22.17 12.54
CA ILE A 367 1.29 -21.91 13.37
C ILE A 367 1.16 -22.98 14.44
N SER A 368 0.74 -22.61 15.66
CA SER A 368 0.46 -23.56 16.73
C SER A 368 -0.93 -24.17 16.51
N LEU A 369 -0.99 -25.49 16.29
CA LEU A 369 -2.23 -26.24 16.10
C LEU A 369 -2.42 -27.24 17.23
N ASP A 370 -3.67 -27.46 17.64
CA ASP A 370 -4.01 -28.58 18.51
C ASP A 370 -3.60 -29.91 17.86
N GLU A 371 -3.10 -30.85 18.66
CA GLU A 371 -2.54 -32.12 18.18
C GLU A 371 -3.51 -32.91 17.29
N GLY A 372 -4.80 -32.92 17.65
CA GLY A 372 -5.85 -33.54 16.85
C GLY A 372 -6.02 -32.88 15.48
N LEU A 373 -6.03 -31.55 15.41
CA LEU A 373 -6.14 -30.81 14.15
C LEU A 373 -4.89 -30.98 13.29
N HIS A 374 -3.70 -30.90 13.90
CA HIS A 374 -2.43 -31.16 13.23
C HIS A 374 -2.41 -32.54 12.55
N THR A 375 -2.93 -33.56 13.23
CA THR A 375 -3.04 -34.93 12.73
C THR A 375 -4.01 -35.02 11.56
N GLN A 376 -5.19 -34.38 11.65
CA GLN A 376 -6.18 -34.37 10.57
C GLN A 376 -5.67 -33.68 9.31
N VAL A 377 -5.00 -32.52 9.45
CA VAL A 377 -4.35 -31.82 8.33
C VAL A 377 -3.30 -32.71 7.67
N SER A 378 -2.43 -33.33 8.48
CA SER A 378 -1.39 -34.24 7.97
C SER A 378 -1.97 -35.47 7.24
N ALA A 379 -3.10 -35.99 7.73
CA ALA A 379 -3.83 -37.08 7.11
C ALA A 379 -4.46 -36.65 5.78
N PHE A 380 -5.08 -35.47 5.73
CA PHE A 380 -5.68 -34.90 4.51
C PHE A 380 -4.65 -34.74 3.38
N TYR A 381 -3.45 -34.24 3.69
CA TYR A 381 -2.38 -34.07 2.71
C TYR A 381 -1.92 -35.40 2.08
N SER A 382 -2.14 -36.50 2.79
CA SER A 382 -1.83 -37.86 2.33
C SER A 382 -2.97 -38.51 1.54
N ARG A 383 -4.12 -37.84 1.38
CA ARG A 383 -5.27 -38.36 0.61
C ARG A 383 -5.14 -38.01 -0.87
N LYS A 384 -5.65 -38.91 -1.72
CA LYS A 384 -5.93 -38.62 -3.14
C LYS A 384 -7.29 -37.91 -3.22
N ASN A 385 -7.34 -36.73 -3.83
CA ASN A 385 -8.58 -35.95 -3.96
C ASN A 385 -8.69 -35.36 -5.35
N LEU A 386 -9.49 -36.01 -6.20
CA LEU A 386 -9.69 -35.63 -7.61
C LEU A 386 -10.19 -34.19 -7.80
N ARG A 387 -11.01 -33.68 -6.87
CA ARG A 387 -11.57 -32.32 -6.98
C ARG A 387 -10.51 -31.25 -6.73
N ILE A 388 -9.47 -31.58 -5.98
CA ILE A 388 -8.39 -30.65 -5.62
C ILE A 388 -7.23 -30.79 -6.59
N THR A 389 -6.74 -32.02 -6.77
CA THR A 389 -5.51 -32.26 -7.53
C THR A 389 -5.74 -32.37 -9.04
N GLY A 390 -7.00 -32.51 -9.48
CA GLY A 390 -7.34 -32.87 -10.86
C GLY A 390 -6.85 -34.27 -11.27
N SER A 391 -6.33 -35.07 -10.32
CA SER A 391 -5.69 -36.37 -10.59
C SER A 391 -6.19 -37.44 -9.61
N ARG A 392 -6.38 -38.67 -10.14
CA ARG A 392 -6.67 -39.85 -9.30
C ARG A 392 -5.41 -40.50 -8.73
N GLU A 393 -4.23 -40.08 -9.19
CA GLU A 393 -2.97 -40.71 -8.82
C GLU A 393 -2.15 -39.90 -7.82
N LEU A 394 -2.30 -38.58 -7.82
CA LEU A 394 -1.57 -37.71 -6.91
C LEU A 394 -2.31 -37.52 -5.59
N THR A 395 -1.59 -37.67 -4.49
CA THR A 395 -2.02 -37.13 -3.19
C THR A 395 -2.01 -35.60 -3.23
N VAL A 396 -2.75 -34.97 -2.32
CA VAL A 396 -2.75 -33.51 -2.17
C VAL A 396 -1.33 -32.98 -2.00
N ARG A 397 -0.51 -33.63 -1.16
CA ARG A 397 0.91 -33.26 -0.95
C ARG A 397 1.74 -33.34 -2.24
N GLN A 398 1.58 -34.40 -3.03
CA GLN A 398 2.34 -34.59 -4.27
C GLN A 398 1.94 -33.59 -5.35
N TRP A 399 0.66 -33.23 -5.45
CA TRP A 399 0.21 -32.18 -6.35
C TRP A 399 0.71 -30.81 -5.87
N LEU A 400 0.61 -30.54 -4.57
CA LEU A 400 1.00 -29.26 -4.00
C LEU A 400 2.50 -28.97 -4.14
N SER A 401 3.33 -30.02 -4.16
CA SER A 401 4.79 -29.90 -4.31
C SER A 401 5.24 -29.35 -5.67
N THR A 402 4.37 -29.25 -6.67
CA THR A 402 4.67 -28.60 -7.96
C THR A 402 4.32 -27.11 -7.98
N GLN A 403 3.57 -26.64 -6.99
CA GLN A 403 3.07 -25.26 -6.93
C GLN A 403 4.15 -24.28 -6.42
N SER A 404 3.91 -22.98 -6.62
CA SER A 404 4.75 -21.90 -6.06
C SER A 404 4.60 -21.84 -4.54
N TYR A 405 5.56 -21.23 -3.84
CA TYR A 405 5.52 -21.10 -2.39
C TYR A 405 4.23 -20.42 -1.91
N GLU A 406 3.79 -19.37 -2.61
CA GLU A 406 2.59 -18.60 -2.31
C GLU A 406 1.33 -19.45 -2.47
N ALA A 407 1.26 -20.24 -3.54
CA ALA A 407 0.17 -21.18 -3.78
C ALA A 407 0.13 -22.28 -2.71
N GLN A 408 1.30 -22.82 -2.31
CA GLN A 408 1.38 -23.80 -1.21
C GLN A 408 0.90 -23.19 0.12
N ARG A 409 1.31 -21.95 0.41
CA ARG A 409 0.96 -21.26 1.65
C ARG A 409 -0.53 -20.93 1.72
N SER A 410 -1.09 -20.41 0.62
CA SER A 410 -2.52 -20.11 0.50
C SER A 410 -3.36 -21.38 0.69
N PHE A 411 -2.99 -22.47 0.00
CA PHE A 411 -3.66 -23.76 0.13
C PHE A 411 -3.51 -24.36 1.54
N GLY A 412 -2.36 -24.17 2.21
CA GLY A 412 -2.14 -24.61 3.58
C GLY A 412 -3.07 -23.93 4.59
N LEU A 413 -3.21 -22.61 4.52
CA LEU A 413 -4.15 -21.86 5.35
C LEU A 413 -5.60 -22.29 5.10
N GLN A 414 -5.98 -22.45 3.82
CA GLN A 414 -7.31 -22.92 3.44
C GLN A 414 -7.59 -24.34 3.98
N SER A 415 -6.60 -25.24 3.91
CA SER A 415 -6.73 -26.62 4.39
C SER A 415 -6.97 -26.68 5.89
N ILE A 416 -6.20 -25.90 6.67
CA ILE A 416 -6.37 -25.82 8.12
C ILE A 416 -7.78 -25.33 8.47
N GLU A 417 -8.26 -24.28 7.81
CA GLU A 417 -9.58 -23.71 8.08
C GLU A 417 -10.72 -24.65 7.69
N ASN A 418 -10.64 -25.27 6.51
CA ASN A 418 -11.68 -26.18 6.03
C ASN A 418 -11.77 -27.45 6.89
N ILE A 419 -10.65 -28.03 7.30
CA ILE A 419 -10.63 -29.21 8.17
C ILE A 419 -11.14 -28.86 9.56
N LYS A 420 -10.71 -27.71 10.10
CA LYS A 420 -11.20 -27.21 11.40
C LYS A 420 -12.72 -27.02 11.41
N ASN A 421 -13.30 -26.59 10.29
CA ASN A 421 -14.74 -26.38 10.14
C ASN A 421 -15.50 -27.63 9.64
N GLY A 422 -14.83 -28.78 9.50
CA GLY A 422 -15.45 -30.03 9.04
C GLY A 422 -15.90 -30.02 7.57
N VAL A 423 -15.36 -29.12 6.75
CA VAL A 423 -15.64 -29.02 5.31
C VAL A 423 -14.85 -30.08 4.52
N TRP A 424 -13.64 -30.43 4.97
CA TRP A 424 -12.69 -31.34 4.29
C TRP A 424 -12.24 -32.53 5.14
#